data_AF-A0A6L4YNQ7-F1
#
_entry.id   AF-A0A6L4YNQ7-F1
#
_cell.length_a   1.000
_cell.length_b   1.000
_cell.length_c   1.000
_cell.angle_alpha   90.00
_cell.angle_beta   90.00
_cell.angle_gamma   90.00
#
_symmetry.space_group_name_H-M   'P 1'
#
loop_
_entity.id
_entity.type
_entity.pdbx_description
1 polymer ?
#
loop_
_entity_poly.entity_id
_entity_poly.type
_entity_poly.pdbx_seq_one_letter_code
_entity_poly.pdbx_strand_id
1 'polypeptide(L)'
;GYIDDIRGWDFVSGDNNPIDDHGHGSHCAGIASAIGNNSKGIIGVAPNAKILPLKTLSAGGGGYLSDVVDAIYYAADNGAKVISLSLGIDLSGLSQQDANSITQLFNDAINYALSKGCFSVVAAGNSNIDANLFAPANATNAITVGAVNNLDQKASFSNWGTAVEVSAHGTEILSLRANGTNFYNIFCTSSSSGGMTGGTRMQNTLEQMVQVKQLHLFLA
;
A
#
# COMPACT_ATOMS: atom_id res chain seq x y z
N GLY A 1 -6.91 -6.10 -20.84
CA GLY A 1 -6.07 -7.08 -20.11
C GLY A 1 -4.72 -7.16 -20.78
N TYR A 2 -3.74 -7.70 -20.07
CA TYR A 2 -2.42 -7.98 -20.62
C TYR A 2 -2.32 -9.44 -21.05
N ILE A 3 -1.23 -9.80 -21.74
CA ILE A 3 -1.02 -11.17 -22.18
C ILE A 3 -0.68 -12.05 -20.97
N ASP A 4 -1.44 -13.12 -20.77
CA ASP A 4 -1.20 -14.15 -19.75
C ASP A 4 -1.16 -13.67 -18.29
N ASP A 5 -1.92 -12.63 -17.95
CA ASP A 5 -2.05 -11.99 -16.63
C ASP A 5 -2.73 -12.83 -15.53
N ILE A 6 -2.70 -14.16 -15.64
CA ILE A 6 -3.40 -15.13 -14.77
C ILE A 6 -3.01 -14.97 -13.29
N ARG A 7 -1.81 -14.48 -13.02
CA ARG A 7 -1.26 -14.27 -11.66
C ARG A 7 -1.30 -12.82 -11.21
N GLY A 8 -1.69 -11.88 -12.07
CA GLY A 8 -1.43 -10.45 -11.91
C GLY A 8 -0.44 -9.93 -12.95
N TRP A 9 0.04 -8.70 -12.75
CA TRP A 9 0.90 -8.01 -13.73
C TRP A 9 2.06 -7.28 -13.06
N ASP A 10 3.25 -7.40 -13.63
CA ASP A 10 4.42 -6.62 -13.25
C ASP A 10 4.58 -5.43 -14.19
N PHE A 11 4.26 -4.23 -13.70
CA PHE A 11 4.45 -2.98 -14.44
C PHE A 11 5.93 -2.56 -14.50
N VAL A 12 6.76 -3.02 -13.57
CA VAL A 12 8.20 -2.71 -13.54
C VAL A 12 8.92 -3.41 -14.70
N SER A 13 8.59 -4.67 -14.94
CA SER A 13 9.22 -5.50 -15.98
C SER A 13 8.39 -5.61 -17.25
N GLY A 14 7.10 -5.24 -17.20
CA GLY A 14 6.16 -5.34 -18.31
C GLY A 14 5.77 -6.78 -18.64
N ASP A 15 5.63 -7.64 -17.62
CA ASP A 15 5.31 -9.06 -17.79
C ASP A 15 4.26 -9.58 -16.79
N ASN A 16 3.89 -10.86 -16.92
CA ASN A 16 2.89 -11.50 -16.07
C ASN A 16 3.47 -12.12 -14.77
N ASN A 17 4.64 -11.66 -14.32
CA ASN A 17 5.36 -12.21 -13.19
C ASN A 17 5.48 -11.20 -12.03
N PRO A 18 4.40 -10.92 -11.29
CA PRO A 18 4.41 -9.99 -10.16
C PRO A 18 5.02 -10.60 -8.89
N ILE A 19 6.09 -11.39 -9.00
CA ILE A 19 6.77 -11.98 -7.83
C ILE A 19 7.40 -10.86 -7.00
N ASP A 20 7.14 -10.91 -5.70
CA ASP A 20 7.69 -9.97 -4.74
C ASP A 20 9.14 -10.32 -4.39
N ASP A 21 10.06 -9.50 -4.90
CA ASP A 21 11.50 -9.54 -4.66
C ASP A 21 11.99 -8.52 -3.62
N HIS A 22 11.07 -7.72 -3.05
CA HIS A 22 11.36 -6.75 -2.00
C HIS A 22 10.90 -7.26 -0.63
N GLY A 23 9.67 -7.77 -0.53
CA GLY A 23 9.02 -8.30 0.66
C GLY A 23 7.85 -7.44 1.16
N HIS A 24 7.82 -6.15 0.80
CA HIS A 24 6.81 -5.21 1.26
C HIS A 24 5.40 -5.60 0.80
N GLY A 25 5.22 -5.91 -0.49
CA GLY A 25 3.93 -6.28 -1.05
C GLY A 25 3.35 -7.55 -0.40
N SER A 26 4.18 -8.57 -0.17
CA SER A 26 3.75 -9.81 0.49
C SER A 26 3.36 -9.60 1.95
N HIS A 27 4.02 -8.69 2.66
CA HIS A 27 3.66 -8.35 4.03
C HIS A 27 2.33 -7.61 4.09
N CYS A 28 2.11 -6.64 3.19
CA CYS A 28 0.80 -5.99 3.04
C CYS A 28 -0.28 -7.04 2.69
N ALA A 29 0.03 -8.00 1.81
CA ALA A 29 -0.89 -9.07 1.40
C ALA A 29 -1.28 -10.02 2.52
N GLY A 30 -0.32 -10.28 3.41
CA GLY A 30 -0.58 -11.05 4.61
C GLY A 30 -1.53 -10.34 5.59
N ILE A 31 -1.32 -9.04 5.84
CA ILE A 31 -2.18 -8.25 6.74
C ILE A 31 -3.61 -8.25 6.21
N ALA A 32 -3.74 -8.01 4.91
CA ALA A 32 -5.00 -7.99 4.21
C ALA A 32 -5.75 -9.33 4.25
N SER A 33 -5.10 -10.41 3.83
CA SER A 33 -5.83 -11.60 3.36
C SER A 33 -5.14 -12.94 3.65
N ALA A 34 -4.15 -12.98 4.56
CA ALA A 34 -3.55 -14.25 4.95
C ALA A 34 -4.62 -15.26 5.39
N ILE A 35 -4.54 -16.47 4.85
CA ILE A 35 -5.48 -17.55 5.12
C ILE A 35 -5.39 -17.93 6.60
N GLY A 36 -6.49 -17.77 7.31
CA GLY A 36 -6.62 -18.19 8.71
C GLY A 36 -6.97 -19.67 8.89
N ASN A 37 -6.99 -20.12 10.14
CA ASN A 37 -7.44 -21.46 10.55
C ASN A 37 -6.73 -22.64 9.86
N ASN A 38 -5.50 -22.43 9.40
CA ASN A 38 -4.66 -23.45 8.75
C ASN A 38 -3.46 -23.89 9.61
N SER A 39 -3.42 -23.46 10.88
CA SER A 39 -2.35 -23.71 11.85
C SER A 39 -0.96 -23.19 11.43
N LYS A 40 -0.89 -22.21 10.52
CA LYS A 40 0.36 -21.62 10.03
C LYS A 40 0.30 -20.10 10.08
N GLY A 41 1.41 -19.47 10.50
CA GLY A 41 1.60 -18.04 10.35
C GLY A 41 0.53 -17.18 11.02
N ILE A 42 -0.07 -16.27 10.24
CA ILE A 42 -1.04 -15.26 10.68
C ILE A 42 -2.38 -15.42 9.94
N ILE A 43 -3.40 -14.69 10.41
CA ILE A 43 -4.67 -14.48 9.71
C ILE A 43 -4.76 -13.01 9.27
N GLY A 44 -5.19 -12.77 8.03
CA GLY A 44 -5.44 -11.42 7.54
C GLY A 44 -6.81 -10.90 7.99
N VAL A 45 -7.05 -9.60 7.80
CA VAL A 45 -8.32 -8.94 8.16
C VAL A 45 -9.48 -9.50 7.35
N ALA A 46 -9.25 -9.81 6.07
CA ALA A 46 -10.21 -10.38 5.14
C ALA A 46 -9.67 -11.70 4.54
N PRO A 47 -9.62 -12.81 5.30
CA PRO A 47 -8.97 -14.06 4.87
C PRO A 47 -9.66 -14.78 3.71
N ASN A 48 -10.87 -14.34 3.33
CA ASN A 48 -11.62 -14.84 2.17
C ASN A 48 -11.53 -13.88 0.96
N ALA A 49 -10.81 -12.76 1.11
CA ALA A 49 -10.49 -11.88 0.00
C ALA A 49 -9.57 -12.60 -1.00
N LYS A 50 -9.68 -12.22 -2.26
CA LYS A 50 -8.74 -12.60 -3.31
C LYS A 50 -7.78 -11.43 -3.53
N ILE A 51 -6.52 -11.73 -3.84
CA ILE A 51 -5.54 -10.70 -4.18
C ILE A 51 -5.37 -10.64 -5.70
N LEU A 52 -5.43 -9.42 -6.24
CA LEU A 52 -4.95 -9.12 -7.59
C LEU A 52 -3.60 -8.42 -7.44
N PRO A 53 -2.46 -9.12 -7.55
CA PRO A 53 -1.17 -8.48 -7.33
C PRO A 53 -0.75 -7.70 -8.58
N LEU A 54 -0.41 -6.44 -8.41
CA LEU A 54 0.25 -5.66 -9.47
C LEU A 54 1.53 -5.05 -8.91
N LYS A 55 2.65 -5.40 -9.52
CA LYS A 55 3.94 -4.92 -9.05
C LYS A 55 4.24 -3.60 -9.75
N THR A 56 4.29 -2.52 -8.97
CA THR A 56 4.65 -1.18 -9.46
C THR A 56 5.92 -0.63 -8.82
N LEU A 57 6.48 -1.36 -7.85
CA LEU A 57 7.72 -1.02 -7.17
C LEU A 57 8.76 -2.12 -7.41
N SER A 58 9.99 -1.69 -7.71
CA SER A 58 11.15 -2.57 -7.89
C SER A 58 11.62 -3.18 -6.56
N ALA A 59 12.61 -4.08 -6.63
CA ALA A 59 13.30 -4.62 -5.46
C ALA A 59 13.91 -3.54 -4.53
N GLY A 60 14.12 -2.31 -5.03
CA GLY A 60 14.60 -1.18 -4.24
C GLY A 60 13.50 -0.35 -3.55
N GLY A 61 12.22 -0.73 -3.69
CA GLY A 61 11.08 -0.02 -3.10
C GLY A 61 10.65 1.25 -3.83
N GLY A 62 11.27 1.58 -4.96
CA GLY A 62 10.88 2.69 -5.84
C GLY A 62 10.28 2.21 -7.16
N GLY A 63 9.51 3.08 -7.81
CA GLY A 63 8.85 2.83 -9.10
C GLY A 63 8.44 4.13 -9.79
N TYR A 64 7.85 4.03 -10.98
CA TYR A 64 7.38 5.20 -11.73
C TYR A 64 5.94 5.55 -11.37
N LEU A 65 5.64 6.86 -11.34
CA LEU A 65 4.27 7.35 -11.15
C LEU A 65 3.32 6.80 -12.21
N SER A 66 3.78 6.69 -13.47
CA SER A 66 3.00 6.12 -14.57
C SER A 66 2.55 4.70 -14.26
N ASP A 67 3.44 3.86 -13.74
CA ASP A 67 3.17 2.45 -13.46
C ASP A 67 2.10 2.31 -12.36
N VAL A 68 2.17 3.17 -11.33
CA VAL A 68 1.18 3.20 -10.27
C VAL A 68 -0.19 3.64 -10.79
N VAL A 69 -0.22 4.70 -11.60
CA VAL A 69 -1.47 5.21 -12.20
C VAL A 69 -2.10 4.17 -13.12
N ASP A 70 -1.32 3.53 -13.99
CA ASP A 70 -1.80 2.48 -14.89
C ASP A 70 -2.29 1.25 -14.11
N ALA A 71 -1.63 0.89 -13.01
CA ALA A 71 -2.07 -0.18 -12.13
C ALA A 71 -3.43 0.11 -11.47
N ILE A 72 -3.71 1.36 -11.09
CA ILE A 72 -5.02 1.76 -10.54
C ILE A 72 -6.12 1.56 -11.59
N TYR A 73 -5.89 2.05 -12.82
CA TYR A 73 -6.83 1.83 -13.94
C TYR A 73 -7.05 0.34 -14.21
N TYR A 74 -5.96 -0.42 -14.30
CA TYR A 74 -6.00 -1.85 -14.55
C TYR A 74 -6.77 -2.61 -13.46
N ALA A 75 -6.53 -2.31 -12.18
CA ALA A 75 -7.24 -2.93 -11.07
C ALA A 75 -8.75 -2.68 -11.17
N ALA A 76 -9.15 -1.42 -11.41
CA ALA A 76 -10.55 -1.05 -11.55
C ALA A 76 -11.24 -1.79 -12.72
N ASP A 77 -10.58 -1.87 -13.87
CA ASP A 77 -11.13 -2.57 -15.05
C ASP A 77 -11.18 -4.10 -14.89
N ASN A 78 -10.33 -4.66 -14.04
CA ASN A 78 -10.36 -6.09 -13.69
C ASN A 78 -11.28 -6.40 -12.51
N GLY A 79 -12.15 -5.46 -12.11
CA GLY A 79 -13.17 -5.69 -11.11
C GLY A 79 -12.64 -5.75 -9.67
N ALA A 80 -11.50 -5.10 -9.41
CA ALA A 80 -11.07 -4.82 -8.05
C ALA A 80 -12.19 -4.09 -7.29
N LYS A 81 -12.27 -4.35 -5.99
CA LYS A 81 -13.24 -3.67 -5.10
C LYS A 81 -12.56 -2.70 -4.16
N VAL A 82 -11.32 -3.00 -3.79
CA VAL A 82 -10.45 -2.10 -3.05
C VAL A 82 -9.04 -2.14 -3.63
N ILE A 83 -8.45 -0.97 -3.76
CA ILE A 83 -7.06 -0.75 -4.15
C ILE A 83 -6.31 -0.26 -2.90
N SER A 84 -5.27 -0.98 -2.48
CA SER A 84 -4.40 -0.59 -1.36
C SER A 84 -3.08 -0.06 -1.91
N LEU A 85 -2.75 1.18 -1.56
CA LEU A 85 -1.57 1.90 -2.04
C LEU A 85 -0.67 2.22 -0.85
N SER A 86 0.19 1.26 -0.52
CA SER A 86 1.24 1.37 0.50
C SER A 86 2.47 2.11 -0.03
N LEU A 87 2.26 3.27 -0.65
CA LEU A 87 3.30 4.06 -1.31
C LEU A 87 2.97 5.55 -1.21
N GLY A 88 3.93 6.40 -1.54
CA GLY A 88 3.70 7.83 -1.62
C GLY A 88 4.87 8.60 -2.22
N ILE A 89 4.56 9.80 -2.71
CA ILE A 89 5.53 10.77 -3.24
C ILE A 89 5.49 11.99 -2.33
N ASP A 90 6.65 12.36 -1.76
CA ASP A 90 6.81 13.61 -1.02
C ASP A 90 6.83 14.79 -2.01
N LEU A 91 5.87 15.69 -1.89
CA LEU A 91 5.70 16.85 -2.77
C LEU A 91 6.36 18.11 -2.22
N SER A 92 6.87 18.09 -0.98
CA SER A 92 7.33 19.30 -0.27
C SER A 92 8.53 20.00 -0.93
N GLY A 93 9.31 19.26 -1.73
CA GLY A 93 10.45 19.78 -2.48
C GLY A 93 10.14 20.16 -3.93
N LEU A 94 8.91 19.98 -4.40
CA LEU A 94 8.52 20.21 -5.79
C LEU A 94 7.97 21.63 -6.01
N SER A 95 7.97 22.08 -7.27
CA SER A 95 7.21 23.28 -7.63
C SER A 95 5.72 23.04 -7.40
N GLN A 96 4.96 24.10 -7.09
CA GLN A 96 3.51 23.98 -6.91
C GLN A 96 2.82 23.39 -8.15
N GLN A 97 3.33 23.71 -9.34
CA GLN A 97 2.80 23.18 -10.60
C GLN A 97 3.00 21.67 -10.72
N ASP A 98 4.19 21.17 -10.38
CA ASP A 98 4.50 19.74 -10.44
C ASP A 98 3.71 18.97 -9.36
N ALA A 99 3.67 19.49 -8.13
CA ALA A 99 2.89 18.92 -7.03
C ALA A 99 1.41 18.80 -7.38
N ASN A 100 0.82 19.85 -7.98
CA ASN A 100 -0.56 19.85 -8.45
C ASN A 100 -0.77 18.83 -9.58
N SER A 101 0.18 18.73 -10.52
CA SER A 101 0.08 17.80 -11.66
C SER A 101 0.10 16.34 -11.20
N ILE A 102 1.01 16.00 -10.28
CA ILE A 102 1.07 14.65 -9.67
C ILE A 102 -0.20 14.33 -8.91
N THR A 103 -0.68 15.28 -8.10
CA THR A 103 -1.93 15.12 -7.33
C THR A 103 -3.13 14.92 -8.27
N GLN A 104 -3.17 15.64 -9.40
CA GLN A 104 -4.24 15.50 -10.40
C GLN A 104 -4.22 14.11 -11.05
N LEU A 105 -3.04 13.58 -11.41
CA LEU A 105 -2.92 12.24 -11.99
C LEU A 105 -3.48 11.15 -11.06
N PHE A 106 -3.18 11.24 -9.76
CA PHE A 106 -3.77 10.33 -8.76
C PHE A 106 -5.27 10.55 -8.60
N ASN A 107 -5.74 11.80 -8.52
CA ASN A 107 -7.17 12.09 -8.43
C ASN A 107 -7.94 11.50 -9.62
N ASP A 108 -7.44 11.65 -10.84
CA ASP A 108 -8.08 11.12 -12.04
C ASP A 108 -8.20 9.59 -11.98
N ALA A 109 -7.12 8.90 -11.63
CA ALA A 109 -7.10 7.44 -11.52
C ALA A 109 -7.99 6.92 -10.37
N ILE A 110 -7.96 7.57 -9.20
CA ILE A 110 -8.78 7.20 -8.04
C ILE A 110 -10.26 7.47 -8.30
N ASN A 111 -10.59 8.59 -8.96
CA ASN A 111 -11.96 8.89 -9.36
C ASN A 111 -12.49 7.90 -10.40
N TYR A 112 -11.63 7.48 -11.34
CA TYR A 112 -11.98 6.42 -12.27
C TYR A 112 -12.27 5.10 -11.55
N ALA A 113 -11.39 4.68 -10.62
CA ALA A 113 -11.61 3.47 -9.82
C ALA A 113 -12.94 3.56 -9.04
N LEU A 114 -13.19 4.70 -8.40
CA LEU A 114 -14.43 4.94 -7.67
C LEU A 114 -15.66 4.86 -8.59
N SER A 115 -15.58 5.38 -9.82
CA SER A 115 -16.67 5.30 -10.81
C SER A 115 -17.00 3.84 -11.21
N LYS A 116 -16.06 2.91 -11.04
CA LYS A 116 -16.24 1.46 -11.23
C LYS A 116 -16.67 0.74 -9.95
N GLY A 117 -16.88 1.47 -8.86
CA GLY A 117 -17.20 0.93 -7.54
C GLY A 117 -15.99 0.29 -6.84
N CYS A 118 -14.78 0.79 -7.12
CA CYS A 118 -13.54 0.37 -6.50
C CYS A 118 -12.97 1.50 -5.63
N PHE A 119 -12.86 1.28 -4.32
CA PHE A 119 -12.35 2.29 -3.38
C PHE A 119 -10.83 2.22 -3.28
N SER A 120 -10.17 3.36 -3.11
CA SER A 120 -8.72 3.41 -2.92
C SER A 120 -8.38 3.75 -1.47
N VAL A 121 -7.55 2.94 -0.84
CA VAL A 121 -7.01 3.14 0.50
C VAL A 121 -5.52 3.44 0.37
N VAL A 122 -5.05 4.53 0.96
CA VAL A 122 -3.69 5.05 0.74
C VAL A 122 -2.98 5.29 2.07
N ALA A 123 -1.66 5.10 2.09
CA ALA A 123 -0.86 5.44 3.27
C ALA A 123 -0.72 6.96 3.41
N ALA A 124 -0.82 7.48 4.64
CA ALA A 124 -0.54 8.89 4.92
C ALA A 124 0.92 9.29 4.64
N GLY A 125 1.85 8.32 4.70
CA GLY A 125 3.29 8.51 4.57
C GLY A 125 4.02 8.50 5.93
N ASN A 126 5.35 8.39 5.87
CA ASN A 126 6.20 8.01 7.00
C ASN A 126 7.27 9.05 7.35
N SER A 127 6.97 10.34 7.17
CA SER A 127 7.92 11.45 7.36
C SER A 127 7.60 12.34 8.57
N ASN A 128 6.55 12.03 9.33
CA ASN A 128 6.05 12.84 10.44
C ASN A 128 5.74 14.30 10.06
N ILE A 129 5.22 14.53 8.86
CA ILE A 129 4.79 15.84 8.37
C ILE A 129 3.31 15.83 7.96
N ASP A 130 2.80 16.96 7.48
CA ASP A 130 1.42 17.06 6.97
C ASP A 130 1.23 16.14 5.73
N ALA A 131 0.27 15.22 5.80
CA ALA A 131 -0.08 14.27 4.76
C ALA A 131 -0.61 14.97 3.49
N ASN A 132 -1.07 16.22 3.56
CA ASN A 132 -1.41 17.01 2.37
C ASN A 132 -0.20 17.25 1.44
N LEU A 133 1.03 17.09 1.96
CA LEU A 133 2.27 17.19 1.21
C LEU A 133 2.68 15.86 0.55
N PHE A 134 1.83 14.83 0.59
CA PHE A 134 2.07 13.53 -0.02
C PHE A 134 0.97 13.17 -0.99
N ALA A 135 1.33 12.60 -2.14
CA ALA A 135 0.38 11.98 -3.05
C ALA A 135 0.60 10.45 -3.09
N PRO A 136 -0.46 9.62 -3.09
CA PRO A 136 -1.87 9.97 -3.17
C PRO A 136 -2.57 10.31 -1.82
N ALA A 137 -1.83 10.50 -0.72
CA ALA A 137 -2.42 10.82 0.59
C ALA A 137 -3.33 12.06 0.59
N ASN A 138 -3.08 13.01 -0.31
CA ASN A 138 -3.85 14.24 -0.50
C ASN A 138 -4.99 14.12 -1.55
N ALA A 139 -5.24 12.94 -2.10
CA ALA A 139 -6.30 12.73 -3.10
C ALA A 139 -7.69 12.77 -2.46
N THR A 140 -8.64 13.48 -3.06
CA THR A 140 -9.93 13.83 -2.43
C THR A 140 -10.86 12.64 -2.17
N ASN A 141 -10.76 11.59 -2.98
CA ASN A 141 -11.62 10.40 -2.89
C ASN A 141 -10.84 9.13 -2.49
N ALA A 142 -9.63 9.30 -1.99
CA ALA A 142 -8.89 8.23 -1.32
C ALA A 142 -9.32 8.16 0.16
N ILE A 143 -9.14 6.98 0.76
CA ILE A 143 -9.19 6.80 2.21
C ILE A 143 -7.76 6.79 2.73
N THR A 144 -7.30 7.89 3.29
CA THR A 144 -5.94 8.04 3.80
C THR A 144 -5.82 7.55 5.24
N VAL A 145 -4.87 6.64 5.45
CA VAL A 145 -4.67 5.94 6.72
C VAL A 145 -3.35 6.33 7.39
N GLY A 146 -3.45 6.87 8.60
CA GLY A 146 -2.33 7.15 9.50
C GLY A 146 -1.95 5.96 10.38
N ALA A 147 -0.75 5.99 10.97
CA ALA A 147 -0.23 4.91 11.82
C ALA A 147 -0.37 5.26 13.29
N VAL A 148 -0.89 4.31 14.05
CA VAL A 148 -0.81 4.29 15.50
C VAL A 148 0.01 3.10 16.00
N ASN A 149 0.56 3.22 17.20
CA ASN A 149 1.26 2.14 17.88
C ASN A 149 0.29 1.26 18.69
N ASN A 150 0.84 0.29 19.42
CA ASN A 150 0.09 -0.61 20.30
C ASN A 150 -0.57 0.07 21.53
N LEU A 151 -0.35 1.36 21.73
CA LEU A 151 -0.99 2.19 22.74
C LEU A 151 -2.02 3.15 22.13
N ASP A 152 -2.39 2.95 20.87
CA ASP A 152 -3.28 3.81 20.07
C ASP A 152 -2.78 5.26 19.97
N GLN A 153 -1.48 5.47 20.12
CA GLN A 153 -0.83 6.77 19.93
C GLN A 153 -0.28 6.86 18.52
N LYS A 154 -0.34 8.05 17.90
CA LYS A 154 0.27 8.28 16.58
C LYS A 154 1.72 7.77 16.58
N ALA A 155 2.06 6.91 15.63
CA ALA A 155 3.42 6.46 15.46
C ALA A 155 4.33 7.65 15.19
N SER A 156 5.58 7.59 15.67
CA SER A 156 6.53 8.70 15.58
C SER A 156 6.79 9.12 14.13
N PHE A 157 6.74 8.19 13.19
CA PHE A 157 6.94 8.43 11.76
C PHE A 157 5.66 8.82 11.00
N SER A 158 4.47 8.54 11.53
CA SER A 158 3.23 8.74 10.76
C SER A 158 3.06 10.21 10.40
N ASN A 159 2.84 10.47 9.11
CA ASN A 159 2.29 11.74 8.67
C ASN A 159 0.92 11.98 9.33
N TRP A 160 0.53 13.25 9.40
CA TRP A 160 -0.62 13.74 10.15
C TRP A 160 -1.35 14.84 9.37
N GLY A 161 -2.43 15.39 9.90
CA GLY A 161 -3.12 16.53 9.29
C GLY A 161 -4.48 16.16 8.72
N THR A 162 -5.12 17.12 8.05
CA THR A 162 -6.53 17.01 7.63
C THR A 162 -6.76 15.99 6.52
N ALA A 163 -5.70 15.62 5.80
CA ALA A 163 -5.77 14.56 4.80
C ALA A 163 -5.91 13.17 5.43
N VAL A 164 -5.60 12.97 6.72
CA VAL A 164 -5.76 11.67 7.38
C VAL A 164 -7.19 11.51 7.87
N GLU A 165 -7.94 10.57 7.30
CA GLU A 165 -9.33 10.31 7.70
C GLU A 165 -9.43 9.31 8.84
N VAL A 166 -8.56 8.30 8.84
CA VAL A 166 -8.58 7.20 9.81
C VAL A 166 -7.16 6.78 10.20
N SER A 167 -7.03 6.05 11.30
CA SER A 167 -5.74 5.50 11.74
C SER A 167 -5.87 4.01 12.04
N ALA A 168 -4.79 3.26 11.80
CA ALA A 168 -4.70 1.84 12.08
C ALA A 168 -3.36 1.51 12.75
N HIS A 169 -3.29 0.35 13.43
CA HIS A 169 -2.03 -0.16 13.98
C HIS A 169 -1.02 -0.33 12.85
N GLY A 170 0.07 0.43 12.94
CA GLY A 170 1.10 0.45 11.92
C GLY A 170 2.51 0.35 12.45
N THR A 171 2.68 -0.05 13.72
CA THR A 171 4.00 -0.35 14.28
C THR A 171 4.08 -1.83 14.63
N GLU A 172 5.19 -2.46 14.26
CA GLU A 172 5.53 -3.81 14.72
C GLU A 172 4.53 -4.89 14.31
N ILE A 173 3.95 -4.75 13.12
CA ILE A 173 2.91 -5.66 12.62
C ILE A 173 3.56 -6.92 12.06
N LEU A 174 3.15 -8.07 12.61
CA LEU A 174 3.54 -9.38 12.13
C LEU A 174 2.74 -9.75 10.88
N SER A 175 3.41 -10.16 9.81
CA SER A 175 2.77 -10.62 8.59
C SER A 175 3.59 -11.65 7.81
N LEU A 176 3.06 -12.08 6.65
CA LEU A 176 3.71 -12.98 5.71
C LEU A 176 5.02 -12.37 5.19
N ARG A 177 5.96 -13.26 4.90
CA ARG A 177 7.28 -12.93 4.35
C ARG A 177 7.42 -13.55 2.97
N ALA A 178 7.76 -12.74 1.98
CA ALA A 178 8.13 -13.24 0.65
C ALA A 178 9.36 -14.16 0.76
N ASN A 179 9.39 -15.21 -0.05
CA ASN A 179 10.53 -16.12 -0.05
C ASN A 179 11.78 -15.41 -0.58
N GLY A 180 12.94 -15.62 0.06
CA GLY A 180 14.20 -15.01 -0.37
C GLY A 180 14.40 -13.55 0.05
N THR A 181 13.41 -12.87 0.62
CA THR A 181 13.55 -11.48 1.08
C THR A 181 13.91 -11.42 2.56
N ASN A 182 14.66 -10.41 3.00
CA ASN A 182 15.00 -10.21 4.42
C ASN A 182 14.29 -8.97 4.96
N PHE A 183 13.41 -9.17 5.93
CA PHE A 183 12.62 -8.10 6.57
C PHE A 183 13.41 -7.23 7.56
N TYR A 184 14.70 -7.54 7.80
CA TYR A 184 15.54 -6.75 8.70
C TYR A 184 15.75 -5.30 8.21
N ASN A 185 15.49 -5.01 6.93
CA ASN A 185 15.80 -3.72 6.29
C ASN A 185 14.64 -3.08 5.51
N ILE A 186 13.39 -3.57 5.60
CA ILE A 186 12.26 -2.90 4.93
C ILE A 186 11.80 -1.73 5.81
N PHE A 187 12.62 -0.68 5.82
CA PHE A 187 12.25 0.65 6.27
C PHE A 187 11.69 1.40 5.05
N CYS A 188 10.47 1.90 5.12
CA CYS A 188 10.07 3.00 4.24
C CYS A 188 10.98 4.20 4.55
N THR A 189 11.83 4.55 3.59
CA THR A 189 12.49 5.86 3.39
C THR A 189 12.59 6.80 4.59
N SER A 190 13.40 6.46 5.59
CA SER A 190 14.36 7.37 6.23
C SER A 190 15.02 6.65 7.40
N SER A 191 16.34 6.67 7.40
CA SER A 191 17.21 6.16 8.45
C SER A 191 16.82 6.67 9.84
N SER A 192 16.35 5.78 10.72
CA SER A 192 16.70 5.85 12.14
C SER A 192 16.72 4.45 12.78
N SER A 193 17.86 4.20 13.41
CA SER A 193 18.37 2.96 13.98
C SER A 193 17.57 2.40 15.16
N GLY A 194 17.54 1.07 15.29
CA GLY A 194 17.29 0.41 16.58
C GLY A 194 16.86 -1.04 16.41
N GLY A 195 17.80 -1.98 16.51
CA GLY A 195 17.54 -3.40 16.32
C GLY A 195 16.63 -4.00 17.38
N MET A 196 15.88 -5.04 17.00
CA MET A 196 15.34 -6.01 17.94
C MET A 196 14.98 -7.34 17.26
N THR A 197 15.30 -8.40 17.98
CA THR A 197 15.27 -9.82 17.64
C THR A 197 13.86 -10.44 17.65
N GLY A 198 13.57 -11.31 16.68
CA GLY A 198 12.60 -12.41 16.81
C GLY A 198 11.12 -12.05 16.57
N GLY A 199 10.71 -12.02 15.30
CA GLY A 199 9.34 -11.73 14.83
C GLY A 199 9.39 -10.64 13.76
N THR A 200 8.92 -10.90 12.55
CA THR A 200 8.99 -9.96 11.42
C THR A 200 8.06 -8.77 11.68
N ARG A 201 8.63 -7.60 11.99
CA ARG A 201 7.94 -6.35 12.37
C ARG A 201 8.08 -5.34 11.23
N MET A 202 6.99 -4.89 10.63
CA MET A 202 7.00 -3.71 9.74
C MET A 202 6.25 -2.53 10.33
N GLN A 203 6.67 -1.35 9.89
CA GLN A 203 5.99 -0.09 10.09
C GLN A 203 5.14 0.18 8.84
N ASN A 204 3.84 -0.12 8.88
CA ASN A 204 2.97 0.15 7.74
C ASN A 204 1.54 0.44 8.17
N THR A 205 0.92 1.46 7.58
CA THR A 205 -0.35 2.05 8.03
C THR A 205 -1.60 1.32 7.57
N LEU A 206 -1.50 0.27 6.77
CA LEU A 206 -2.65 -0.18 6.00
C LEU A 206 -3.34 -1.43 6.56
N GLU A 207 -4.62 -1.22 6.86
CA GLU A 207 -5.75 -2.16 6.90
C GLU A 207 -6.22 -2.67 8.27
N GLN A 208 -7.24 -1.98 8.82
CA GLN A 208 -8.29 -2.59 9.66
C GLN A 208 -9.71 -2.39 9.11
N MET A 209 -9.89 -1.88 7.87
CA MET A 209 -11.15 -1.21 7.49
C MET A 209 -12.06 -1.91 6.47
N VAL A 210 -11.97 -3.21 6.18
CA VAL A 210 -12.93 -3.80 5.22
C VAL A 210 -13.46 -5.19 5.62
N GLN A 211 -14.49 -5.19 6.47
CA GLN A 211 -15.46 -6.30 6.59
C GLN A 211 -16.44 -6.35 5.38
N VAL A 212 -15.94 -6.41 4.14
CA VAL A 212 -16.80 -6.57 2.96
C VAL A 212 -16.53 -7.94 2.33
N LYS A 213 -17.58 -8.76 2.30
CA LYS A 213 -17.59 -10.20 2.02
C LYS A 213 -17.08 -10.66 0.65
N GLN A 214 -16.60 -9.79 -0.22
CA GLN A 214 -15.89 -10.13 -1.45
C GLN A 214 -14.93 -9.00 -1.79
N LEU A 215 -13.65 -9.16 -1.44
CA LEU A 215 -12.62 -8.16 -1.70
C LEU A 215 -11.64 -8.74 -2.71
N HIS A 216 -11.50 -8.09 -3.86
CA HIS A 216 -10.29 -8.16 -4.67
C HIS A 216 -9.42 -7.02 -4.18
N LEU A 217 -8.37 -7.35 -3.44
CA LEU A 217 -7.46 -6.36 -2.88
C LEU A 217 -6.17 -6.31 -3.71
N PHE A 218 -5.77 -5.10 -4.05
CA PHE A 218 -4.53 -4.79 -4.73
C PHE A 218 -3.50 -4.26 -3.72
N LEU A 219 -2.23 -4.68 -3.82
CA LEU A 219 -1.15 -4.21 -2.96
C LEU A 219 0.10 -3.96 -3.82
N ALA A 220 0.56 -2.72 -3.80
CA ALA A 220 1.83 -2.28 -4.38
C ALA A 220 2.97 -2.30 -3.34
#